data_AF-A0AA86S4K0-F1
#
_entry.id   AF-A0AA86S4K0-F1
#
_cell.length_a   1.000
_cell.length_b   1.000
_cell.length_c   1.000
_cell.angle_alpha   90.00
_cell.angle_beta   90.00
_cell.angle_gamma   90.00
#
_symmetry.space_group_name_H-M   'P 1'
#
loop_
_entity.id
_entity.type
_entity.pdbx_description
1 polymer ?
#
loop_
_entity_poly.entity_id
_entity_poly.type
_entity_poly.pdbx_seq_one_letter_code
_entity_poly.pdbx_strand_id
1 'polypeptide(L)'
;MGMDNAVPVLLVDGYNVCGYWMKLKKHFMKGRLDIARQKLIDELVTFSMLREVKVAVVFDAMMSGLPTHKEDFAGTLVFVWIRTGHIEWAPPNRPEVSLDIIFSGETCADTWIEKEVAALKEDGCPKVWVVTSDHCHQQAAHGAGAFIWSCKALVTEIKASQKEVEKMLQEQRSTSFQGKLLKHNLDAEVVDALKDLRKQLSENELNFITNPVSKKVLLHE
;
A
#
# COMPACT_ATOMS: atom_id res chain seq x y z
N MET A 1 -25.49 17.93 13.40
CA MET A 1 -24.18 17.41 13.84
C MET A 1 -23.97 16.07 13.14
N GLY A 2 -22.87 15.88 12.40
CA GLY A 2 -22.54 14.57 11.82
C GLY A 2 -21.82 14.55 10.46
N MET A 3 -21.31 15.66 9.93
CA MET A 3 -20.58 15.69 8.64
C MET A 3 -19.05 15.59 8.77
N ASP A 4 -18.52 15.47 9.98
CA ASP A 4 -17.07 15.57 10.22
C ASP A 4 -16.33 14.22 10.32
N ASN A 5 -17.05 13.10 10.28
CA ASN A 5 -16.46 11.77 10.51
C ASN A 5 -16.43 10.85 9.28
N ALA A 6 -16.65 11.39 8.08
CA ALA A 6 -16.62 10.56 6.87
C ALA A 6 -15.18 10.34 6.38
N VAL A 7 -14.78 9.08 6.26
CA VAL A 7 -13.42 8.66 5.88
C VAL A 7 -13.11 9.10 4.44
N PRO A 8 -12.16 10.02 4.18
CA PRO A 8 -11.91 10.52 2.84
C PRO A 8 -11.54 9.39 1.85
N VAL A 9 -11.97 9.54 0.59
CA VAL A 9 -11.54 8.67 -0.52
C VAL A 9 -10.36 9.31 -1.23
N LEU A 10 -9.28 8.55 -1.40
CA LEU A 10 -8.13 8.93 -2.21
C LEU A 10 -8.10 8.10 -3.49
N LEU A 11 -8.47 8.72 -4.61
CA LEU A 11 -8.35 8.16 -5.95
C LEU A 11 -6.94 8.43 -6.49
N VAL A 12 -6.21 7.39 -6.90
CA VAL A 12 -4.82 7.47 -7.34
C VAL A 12 -4.72 7.01 -8.79
N ASP A 13 -4.20 7.89 -9.66
CA ASP A 13 -3.77 7.46 -11.00
C ASP A 13 -2.45 6.68 -10.88
N GLY A 14 -2.56 5.35 -11.01
CA GLY A 14 -1.48 4.43 -10.71
C GLY A 14 -0.28 4.58 -11.65
N TYR A 15 -0.50 4.77 -12.95
CA TYR A 15 0.59 4.86 -13.90
C TYR A 15 1.26 6.23 -13.89
N ASN A 16 0.51 7.30 -13.61
CA ASN A 16 1.09 8.62 -13.38
C ASN A 16 2.04 8.62 -12.17
N VAL A 17 1.63 8.00 -11.05
CA VAL A 17 2.50 7.85 -9.87
C VAL A 17 3.70 6.93 -10.17
N CYS A 18 3.50 5.81 -10.88
CA CYS A 18 4.61 4.93 -11.28
C CYS A 18 5.65 5.64 -12.15
N GLY A 19 5.21 6.50 -13.08
CA GLY A 19 6.08 7.31 -13.94
C GLY A 19 6.81 8.43 -13.20
N TYR A 20 6.26 8.89 -12.07
CA TYR A 20 6.84 9.95 -11.24
C TYR A 20 7.83 9.41 -10.20
N TRP A 21 7.45 8.39 -9.42
CA TRP A 21 8.21 7.98 -8.25
C TRP A 21 9.46 7.18 -8.65
N MET A 22 10.66 7.76 -8.44
CA MET A 22 11.95 7.17 -8.84
C MET A 22 12.11 5.66 -8.56
N LYS A 23 11.64 5.17 -7.40
CA LYS A 23 11.77 3.74 -7.04
C LYS A 23 10.93 2.81 -7.92
N LEU A 24 9.82 3.32 -8.46
CA LEU A 24 8.89 2.64 -9.36
C LEU A 24 9.25 2.90 -10.82
N LYS A 25 9.62 4.16 -11.13
CA LYS A 25 9.98 4.65 -12.47
C LYS A 25 11.02 3.78 -13.15
N LYS A 26 12.02 3.27 -12.42
CA LYS A 26 13.06 2.37 -12.95
C LYS A 26 12.51 1.03 -13.49
N HIS A 27 11.38 0.55 -12.95
CA HIS A 27 10.69 -0.66 -13.41
C HIS A 27 9.74 -0.30 -14.55
N PHE A 28 8.99 0.79 -14.38
CA PHE A 28 8.06 1.32 -15.37
C PHE A 28 8.75 1.61 -16.72
N MET A 29 9.87 2.34 -16.72
CA MET A 29 10.64 2.67 -17.94
C MET A 29 11.30 1.44 -18.60
N LYS A 30 11.41 0.32 -17.89
CA LYS A 30 11.92 -0.94 -18.44
C LYS A 30 10.80 -1.85 -18.96
N GLY A 31 9.57 -1.35 -19.05
CA GLY A 31 8.39 -2.12 -19.47
C GLY A 31 7.90 -3.15 -18.44
N ARG A 32 8.47 -3.18 -17.22
CA ARG A 32 8.07 -4.11 -16.14
C ARG A 32 6.95 -3.51 -15.31
N LEU A 33 5.80 -3.37 -15.95
CA LEU A 33 4.63 -2.67 -15.42
C LEU A 33 4.00 -3.43 -14.25
N ASP A 34 3.98 -4.75 -14.29
CA ASP A 34 3.65 -5.65 -13.19
C ASP A 34 4.43 -5.31 -11.90
N ILE A 35 5.76 -5.20 -11.98
CA ILE A 35 6.60 -4.91 -10.82
C ILE A 35 6.36 -3.48 -10.30
N ALA A 36 6.16 -2.52 -11.21
CA ALA A 36 5.87 -1.15 -10.82
C ALA A 36 4.52 -1.05 -10.09
N ARG A 37 3.48 -1.73 -10.59
CA ARG A 37 2.15 -1.80 -9.98
C ARG A 37 2.21 -2.44 -8.60
N GLN A 38 2.82 -3.61 -8.47
CA GLN A 38 2.90 -4.31 -7.19
C GLN A 38 3.59 -3.44 -6.14
N LYS A 39 4.72 -2.83 -6.50
CA LYS A 39 5.43 -1.93 -5.59
C LYS A 39 4.65 -0.67 -5.22
N LEU A 40 3.77 -0.18 -6.09
CA LEU A 40 2.89 0.93 -5.75
C LEU A 40 1.80 0.47 -4.78
N ILE A 41 1.18 -0.69 -5.07
CA ILE A 41 0.14 -1.31 -4.24
C ILE A 41 0.66 -1.51 -2.81
N ASP A 42 1.84 -2.11 -2.63
CA ASP A 42 2.43 -2.36 -1.30
C ASP A 42 2.56 -1.08 -0.46
N GLU A 43 2.94 0.03 -1.12
CA GLU A 43 3.09 1.34 -0.48
C GLU A 43 1.75 1.97 -0.14
N LEU A 44 0.75 1.79 -1.01
CA LEU A 44 -0.60 2.31 -0.79
C LEU A 44 -1.36 1.50 0.27
N VAL A 45 -1.15 0.19 0.36
CA VAL A 45 -1.67 -0.64 1.47
C VAL A 45 -1.14 -0.08 2.79
N THR A 46 0.18 0.08 2.89
CA THR A 46 0.83 0.64 4.09
C THR A 46 0.28 2.04 4.40
N PHE A 47 0.19 2.90 3.39
CA PHE A 47 -0.30 4.27 3.55
C PHE A 47 -1.76 4.34 4.02
N SER A 48 -2.63 3.51 3.43
CA SER A 48 -4.05 3.40 3.80
C SER A 48 -4.21 3.07 5.28
N MET A 49 -3.39 2.15 5.82
CA MET A 49 -3.36 1.83 7.25
C MET A 49 -2.89 3.00 8.11
N LEU A 50 -1.76 3.61 7.75
CA LEU A 50 -1.12 4.63 8.58
C LEU A 50 -1.92 5.93 8.68
N ARG A 51 -2.71 6.24 7.65
CA ARG A 51 -3.55 7.44 7.61
C ARG A 51 -5.04 7.16 7.81
N GLU A 52 -5.42 5.90 7.97
CA GLU A 52 -6.83 5.46 8.11
C GLU A 52 -7.72 6.03 7.00
N VAL A 53 -7.25 5.93 5.76
CA VAL A 53 -7.94 6.45 4.57
C VAL A 53 -8.30 5.34 3.60
N LYS A 54 -9.43 5.49 2.91
CA LYS A 54 -9.81 4.61 1.80
C LYS A 54 -9.01 5.02 0.57
N VAL A 55 -8.25 4.08 0.00
CA VAL A 55 -7.45 4.34 -1.19
C VAL A 55 -8.01 3.52 -2.35
N ALA A 56 -8.19 4.15 -3.50
CA ALA A 56 -8.55 3.47 -4.73
C ALA A 56 -7.50 3.81 -5.79
N VAL A 57 -6.73 2.82 -6.24
CA VAL A 57 -5.71 3.00 -7.28
C VAL A 57 -6.25 2.49 -8.61
N VAL A 58 -6.19 3.35 -9.63
CA VAL A 58 -6.71 3.09 -10.97
C VAL A 58 -5.55 2.88 -11.92
N PHE A 59 -5.54 1.75 -12.61
CA PHE A 59 -4.59 1.43 -13.66
C PHE A 59 -5.30 1.37 -15.00
N ASP A 60 -4.69 2.01 -16.00
CA ASP A 60 -5.15 1.92 -17.37
C ASP A 60 -5.07 0.46 -17.87
N ALA A 61 -6.21 -0.07 -18.29
CA ALA A 61 -6.33 -1.43 -18.81
C ALA A 61 -5.52 -1.64 -20.10
N MET A 62 -5.39 -0.63 -20.96
CA MET A 62 -4.61 -0.70 -22.21
C MET A 62 -3.12 -0.91 -21.91
N MET A 63 -2.64 -0.40 -20.78
CA MET A 63 -1.24 -0.52 -20.36
C MET A 63 -0.97 -1.76 -19.48
N SER A 64 -1.97 -2.50 -19.01
CA SER A 64 -1.78 -3.54 -18.00
C SER A 64 -1.67 -4.97 -18.56
N GLY A 65 -1.98 -5.18 -19.84
CA GLY A 65 -1.70 -6.42 -20.57
C GLY A 65 -2.31 -7.70 -20.00
N LEU A 66 -3.27 -7.62 -19.06
CA LEU A 66 -3.89 -8.78 -18.40
C LEU A 66 -5.40 -8.64 -18.25
N PRO A 67 -6.14 -9.75 -18.35
CA PRO A 67 -7.56 -9.85 -18.00
C PRO A 67 -7.70 -9.77 -16.48
N THR A 68 -8.76 -9.10 -16.03
CA THR A 68 -9.21 -8.95 -14.64
C THR A 68 -9.03 -10.21 -13.79
N HIS A 69 -8.03 -10.19 -12.90
CA HIS A 69 -7.86 -11.20 -11.85
C HIS A 69 -8.21 -10.57 -10.51
N LYS A 70 -9.03 -11.25 -9.71
CA LYS A 70 -9.40 -10.85 -8.35
C LYS A 70 -8.55 -11.64 -7.35
N GLU A 71 -7.72 -10.95 -6.57
CA GLU A 71 -6.99 -11.54 -5.45
C GLU A 71 -7.44 -10.87 -4.16
N ASP A 72 -7.97 -11.68 -3.24
CA ASP A 72 -8.29 -11.25 -1.89
C ASP A 72 -7.03 -11.45 -1.03
N PHE A 73 -6.28 -10.38 -0.76
CA PHE A 73 -5.13 -10.43 0.16
C PHE A 73 -5.62 -10.31 1.60
N ALA A 74 -5.81 -11.46 2.27
CA ALA A 74 -6.17 -11.54 3.69
C ALA A 74 -4.95 -11.69 4.61
N GLY A 75 -3.87 -10.94 4.36
CA GLY A 75 -2.60 -11.07 5.10
C GLY A 75 -2.30 -9.95 6.10
N THR A 76 -3.05 -8.85 6.06
CA THR A 76 -2.87 -7.66 6.91
C THR A 76 -4.26 -7.04 7.05
N LEU A 77 -4.57 -6.30 8.12
CA LEU A 77 -5.89 -5.70 8.42
C LEU A 77 -6.43 -4.68 7.38
N VAL A 78 -6.07 -4.81 6.09
CA VAL A 78 -6.53 -4.03 4.96
C VAL A 78 -7.21 -4.97 3.98
N PHE A 79 -8.45 -4.68 3.64
CA PHE A 79 -9.14 -5.40 2.59
C PHE A 79 -8.71 -4.84 1.24
N VAL A 80 -8.12 -5.70 0.41
CA VAL A 80 -7.75 -5.38 -0.97
C VAL A 80 -8.80 -5.94 -1.91
N TRP A 81 -9.37 -5.10 -2.76
CA TRP A 81 -10.37 -5.51 -3.74
C TRP A 81 -9.87 -5.23 -5.15
N ILE A 82 -9.93 -6.21 -6.05
CA ILE A 82 -9.64 -5.97 -7.47
C ILE A 82 -10.95 -6.03 -8.25
N ARG A 83 -11.25 -4.97 -9.02
CA ARG A 83 -12.51 -4.86 -9.75
C ARG A 83 -12.37 -4.08 -11.07
N THR A 84 -13.32 -4.29 -11.96
CA THR A 84 -13.66 -3.39 -13.07
C THR A 84 -15.00 -2.72 -12.75
N GLY A 85 -15.12 -1.42 -12.98
CA GLY A 85 -16.35 -0.66 -12.74
C GLY A 85 -16.36 0.17 -11.44
N HIS A 86 -17.52 0.74 -11.12
CA HIS A 86 -17.73 1.76 -10.08
C HIS A 86 -17.47 1.28 -8.65
N ILE A 87 -17.16 2.22 -7.75
CA ILE A 87 -16.99 2.02 -6.32
C ILE A 87 -18.22 2.56 -5.60
N GLU A 88 -18.94 1.67 -4.93
CA GLU A 88 -19.95 2.10 -3.96
C GLU A 88 -19.24 2.76 -2.76
N TRP A 89 -19.56 4.00 -2.45
CA TRP A 89 -18.89 4.78 -1.40
C TRP A 89 -19.01 4.15 0.01
N ALA A 90 -20.19 3.59 0.33
CA ALA A 90 -20.49 3.02 1.64
C ALA A 90 -21.40 1.78 1.57
N PRO A 91 -20.96 0.67 0.95
CA PRO A 91 -21.71 -0.57 1.00
C PRO A 91 -21.78 -1.08 2.45
N PRO A 92 -22.89 -1.74 2.84
CA PRO A 92 -23.00 -2.33 4.16
C PRO A 92 -21.83 -3.29 4.40
N ASN A 93 -21.18 -3.16 5.57
CA ASN A 93 -20.01 -3.96 6.00
C ASN A 93 -18.65 -3.66 5.33
N ARG A 94 -18.47 -2.51 4.65
CA ARG A 94 -17.12 -2.14 4.21
C ARG A 94 -16.25 -1.71 5.41
N PRO A 95 -15.02 -2.23 5.55
CA PRO A 95 -14.07 -1.73 6.54
C PRO A 95 -13.76 -0.24 6.34
N GLU A 96 -13.41 0.45 7.43
CA GLU A 96 -13.00 1.86 7.40
C GLU A 96 -11.70 2.06 6.60
N VAL A 97 -10.85 1.04 6.56
CA VAL A 97 -9.59 1.02 5.81
C VAL A 97 -9.64 -0.05 4.72
N SER A 98 -9.50 0.36 3.47
CA SER A 98 -9.43 -0.55 2.32
C SER A 98 -8.57 0.04 1.20
N LEU A 99 -7.98 -0.87 0.42
CA LEU A 99 -7.35 -0.55 -0.86
C LEU A 99 -8.18 -1.18 -1.99
N ASP A 100 -8.66 -0.37 -2.91
CA ASP A 100 -9.29 -0.86 -4.14
C ASP A 100 -8.32 -0.71 -5.31
N ILE A 101 -8.15 -1.78 -6.08
CA ILE A 101 -7.36 -1.83 -7.30
C ILE A 101 -8.34 -1.91 -8.45
N ILE A 102 -8.35 -0.87 -9.27
CA ILE A 102 -9.28 -0.72 -10.38
C ILE A 102 -8.51 -0.79 -11.69
N PHE A 103 -9.02 -1.60 -12.62
CA PHE A 103 -8.62 -1.54 -14.02
C PHE A 103 -9.71 -0.83 -14.82
N SER A 104 -9.35 0.23 -15.53
CA SER A 104 -10.31 1.12 -16.21
C SER A 104 -11.03 0.51 -17.43
N GLY A 105 -10.69 -0.74 -17.78
CA GLY A 105 -11.33 -1.52 -18.84
C GLY A 105 -11.12 -0.96 -20.25
N GLU A 106 -12.13 -0.34 -20.82
CA GLU A 106 -12.08 0.21 -22.19
C GLU A 106 -11.74 1.70 -22.23
N THR A 107 -11.77 2.38 -21.07
CA THR A 107 -11.50 3.81 -20.94
C THR A 107 -10.13 4.07 -20.32
N CYS A 108 -9.54 5.25 -20.53
CA CYS A 108 -8.33 5.64 -19.80
C CYS A 108 -8.63 5.79 -18.30
N ALA A 109 -7.58 5.72 -17.48
CA ALA A 109 -7.70 5.91 -16.03
C ALA A 109 -8.35 7.25 -15.69
N ASP A 110 -8.09 8.28 -16.48
CA ASP A 110 -8.57 9.63 -16.21
C ASP A 110 -10.07 9.80 -16.40
N THR A 111 -10.61 9.32 -17.52
CA THR A 111 -12.06 9.30 -17.77
C THR A 111 -12.78 8.48 -16.72
N TRP A 112 -12.16 7.39 -16.24
CA TRP A 112 -12.71 6.60 -15.16
C TRP A 112 -12.76 7.40 -13.85
N ILE A 113 -11.66 8.06 -13.47
CA ILE A 113 -11.57 8.88 -12.26
C ILE A 113 -12.58 10.02 -12.30
N GLU A 114 -12.74 10.72 -13.42
CA GLU A 114 -13.71 11.82 -13.56
C GLU A 114 -15.14 11.36 -13.30
N LYS A 115 -15.56 10.24 -13.91
CA LYS A 115 -16.89 9.64 -13.67
C LYS A 115 -17.05 9.23 -12.22
N GLU A 116 -16.00 8.67 -11.63
CA GLU A 116 -16.05 8.18 -10.26
C GLU A 116 -16.13 9.32 -9.24
N VAL A 117 -15.43 10.43 -9.46
CA VAL A 117 -15.54 11.63 -8.62
C VAL A 117 -16.99 12.13 -8.60
N ALA A 118 -17.65 12.18 -9.76
CA ALA A 118 -19.04 12.60 -9.86
C ALA A 118 -19.98 11.64 -9.10
N ALA A 119 -19.82 10.33 -9.29
CA ALA A 119 -20.61 9.31 -8.60
C ALA A 119 -20.45 9.37 -7.06
N LEU A 120 -19.20 9.46 -6.57
CA LEU A 120 -18.93 9.57 -5.13
C LEU A 120 -19.55 10.83 -4.51
N LYS A 121 -19.60 11.93 -5.27
CA LYS A 121 -20.23 13.18 -4.83
C LYS A 121 -21.75 13.05 -4.78
N GLU A 122 -22.37 12.40 -5.76
CA GLU A 122 -23.80 12.09 -5.76
C GLU A 122 -24.18 11.16 -4.59
N ASP A 123 -23.32 10.20 -4.26
CA ASP A 123 -23.45 9.30 -3.10
C ASP A 123 -23.24 9.98 -1.74
N GLY A 124 -22.93 11.29 -1.72
CA GLY A 124 -22.77 12.09 -0.51
C GLY A 124 -21.39 11.97 0.15
N CYS A 125 -20.35 11.54 -0.57
CA CYS A 125 -18.98 11.55 -0.05
C CYS A 125 -18.48 13.01 0.12
N PRO A 126 -18.17 13.45 1.36
CA PRO A 126 -17.84 14.85 1.58
C PRO A 126 -16.43 15.21 1.09
N LYS A 127 -15.49 14.26 1.08
CA LYS A 127 -14.08 14.50 0.74
C LYS A 127 -13.54 13.43 -0.21
N VAL A 128 -13.43 13.82 -1.48
CA VAL A 128 -12.78 13.03 -2.54
C VAL A 128 -11.48 13.73 -2.92
N TRP A 129 -10.37 13.01 -2.87
CA TRP A 129 -9.05 13.45 -3.27
C TRP A 129 -8.61 12.69 -4.51
N VAL A 130 -8.03 13.37 -5.48
CA VAL A 130 -7.47 12.78 -6.69
C VAL A 130 -5.97 13.03 -6.72
N VAL A 131 -5.18 11.98 -6.90
CA VAL A 131 -3.73 12.07 -7.07
C VAL A 131 -3.37 11.95 -8.53
N THR A 132 -2.92 13.05 -9.12
CA THR A 132 -2.34 13.08 -10.47
C THR A 132 -1.43 14.30 -10.65
N SER A 133 -0.38 14.14 -11.46
CA SER A 133 0.44 15.26 -11.93
C SER A 133 0.10 15.69 -13.36
N ASP A 134 -0.91 15.08 -13.99
CA ASP A 134 -1.35 15.51 -15.33
C ASP A 134 -2.18 16.79 -15.25
N HIS A 135 -1.67 17.86 -15.87
CA HIS A 135 -2.27 19.19 -15.81
C HIS A 135 -3.66 19.26 -16.47
N CYS A 136 -3.92 18.43 -17.47
CA CYS A 136 -5.24 18.37 -18.11
C CYS A 136 -6.28 17.78 -17.14
N HIS A 137 -5.94 16.70 -16.43
CA HIS A 137 -6.85 16.05 -15.48
C HIS A 137 -7.03 16.80 -14.16
N GLN A 138 -6.06 17.61 -13.75
CA GLN A 138 -6.23 18.46 -12.56
C GLN A 138 -7.39 19.44 -12.72
N GLN A 139 -7.57 20.03 -13.91
CA GLN A 139 -8.66 20.97 -14.16
C GLN A 139 -10.03 20.28 -14.15
N ALA A 140 -10.13 19.10 -14.76
CA ALA A 140 -11.37 18.33 -14.81
C ALA A 140 -11.78 17.82 -13.42
N ALA A 141 -10.87 17.19 -12.68
CA ALA A 141 -11.15 16.69 -11.34
C ALA A 141 -11.48 17.83 -10.34
N HIS A 142 -10.82 18.98 -10.46
CA HIS A 142 -11.17 20.15 -9.66
C HIS A 142 -12.56 20.70 -10.00
N GLY A 143 -12.91 20.75 -11.29
CA GLY A 143 -14.24 21.15 -11.77
C GLY A 143 -15.36 20.24 -11.26
N ALA A 144 -15.07 18.95 -11.02
CA ALA A 144 -15.97 17.98 -10.41
C ALA A 144 -16.04 18.05 -8.86
N GLY A 145 -15.34 19.01 -8.24
CA GLY A 145 -15.38 19.24 -6.80
C GLY A 145 -14.48 18.31 -5.96
N ALA A 146 -13.49 17.66 -6.59
CA ALA A 146 -12.44 16.93 -5.88
C ALA A 146 -11.27 17.84 -5.49
N PHE A 147 -10.59 17.45 -4.42
CA PHE A 147 -9.31 18.03 -4.04
C PHE A 147 -8.16 17.33 -4.78
N ILE A 148 -7.12 18.06 -5.16
CA ILE A 148 -6.04 17.53 -5.99
C ILE A 148 -4.75 17.40 -5.20
N TRP A 149 -4.11 16.25 -5.30
CA TRP A 149 -2.74 16.02 -4.88
C TRP A 149 -1.85 15.77 -6.10
N SER A 150 -0.70 16.43 -6.13
CA SER A 150 0.36 16.02 -7.06
C SER A 150 0.97 14.68 -6.63
N CYS A 151 1.59 13.97 -7.56
CA CYS A 151 2.34 12.74 -7.24
C CYS A 151 3.48 13.04 -6.24
N LYS A 152 4.05 14.25 -6.29
CA LYS A 152 5.04 14.70 -5.30
C LYS A 152 4.46 14.75 -3.90
N ALA A 153 3.26 15.30 -3.74
CA ALA A 153 2.58 15.42 -2.45
C ALA A 153 2.32 14.04 -1.85
N LEU A 154 1.71 13.12 -2.62
CA LEU A 154 1.49 11.74 -2.18
C LEU A 154 2.79 11.05 -1.76
N VAL A 155 3.83 11.10 -2.59
CA VAL A 155 5.11 10.45 -2.28
C VAL A 155 5.78 11.03 -1.04
N THR A 156 5.63 12.34 -0.81
CA THR A 156 6.19 13.00 0.38
C THR A 156 5.43 12.57 1.62
N GLU A 157 4.10 12.49 1.53
CA GLU A 157 3.22 12.09 2.62
C GLU A 157 3.41 10.63 3.03
N ILE A 158 3.53 9.71 2.07
CA ILE A 158 3.83 8.29 2.34
C ILE A 158 5.14 8.15 3.13
N LYS A 159 6.19 8.86 2.68
CA LYS A 159 7.50 8.83 3.36
C LYS A 159 7.44 9.45 4.76
N ALA A 160 6.69 10.53 4.92
CA ALA A 160 6.49 11.17 6.22
C ALA A 160 5.79 10.22 7.21
N SER A 161 4.73 9.54 6.75
CA SER A 161 3.97 8.56 7.54
C SER A 161 4.85 7.40 8.01
N GLN A 162 5.67 6.84 7.10
CA GLN A 162 6.59 5.76 7.44
C GLN A 162 7.64 6.20 8.49
N LYS A 163 8.18 7.42 8.34
CA LYS A 163 9.17 7.98 9.27
C LYS A 163 8.57 8.27 10.66
N GLU A 164 7.32 8.69 10.72
CA GLU A 164 6.59 8.93 11.97
C GLU A 164 6.48 7.64 12.79
N VAL A 165 6.06 6.53 12.16
CA VAL A 165 5.98 5.22 12.79
C VAL A 165 7.35 4.72 13.24
N GLU A 166 8.38 4.85 12.40
CA GLU A 166 9.74 4.46 12.75
C GLU A 166 10.25 5.20 13.99
N LYS A 167 9.96 6.51 14.08
CA LYS A 167 10.32 7.34 15.23
C LYS A 167 9.59 6.90 16.50
N MET A 168 8.28 6.64 16.42
CA MET A 168 7.49 6.14 17.55
C MET A 168 8.03 4.81 18.08
N LEU A 169 8.38 3.87 17.19
CA LEU A 169 8.98 2.58 17.55
C LEU A 169 10.37 2.76 18.21
N GLN A 170 11.17 3.69 17.71
CA GLN A 170 12.49 3.98 18.28
C GLN A 170 12.38 4.61 19.67
N GLU A 171 11.42 5.52 19.87
CA GLU A 171 11.15 6.15 21.16
C GLU A 171 10.65 5.11 22.18
N GLN A 172 9.71 4.23 21.83
CA GLN A 172 9.25 3.13 22.69
C GLN A 172 10.38 2.15 23.07
N ARG A 173 11.26 1.80 22.12
CA ARG A 173 12.46 1.01 22.42
C ARG A 173 13.41 1.73 23.38
N SER A 174 13.43 3.07 23.34
CA SER A 174 14.32 3.90 24.15
C SER A 174 13.76 4.22 25.54
N THR A 175 12.43 4.21 25.70
CA THR A 175 11.68 4.45 26.95
C THR A 175 11.32 3.16 27.69
N SER A 176 11.27 2.01 27.01
CA SER A 176 11.27 0.71 27.68
C SER A 176 12.59 0.57 28.45
N PHE A 177 12.52 0.90 29.74
CA PHE A 177 13.61 0.87 30.70
C PHE A 177 14.28 -0.51 30.79
N GLN A 178 13.62 -1.58 30.31
CA GLN A 178 14.19 -2.92 30.18
C GLN A 178 15.23 -3.02 29.04
N GLY A 179 15.07 -2.33 27.92
CA GLY A 179 16.01 -2.44 26.78
C GLY A 179 17.39 -1.81 27.02
N LYS A 180 17.45 -0.74 27.81
CA LYS A 180 18.71 -0.08 28.22
C LYS A 180 19.35 -0.74 29.44
N LEU A 181 18.56 -1.26 30.39
CA LEU A 181 19.08 -1.92 31.58
C LEU A 181 19.64 -3.32 31.26
N LEU A 182 19.08 -4.03 30.28
CA LEU A 182 19.58 -5.35 29.87
C LEU A 182 20.97 -5.27 29.22
N LYS A 183 21.31 -4.21 28.49
CA LYS A 183 22.66 -4.09 27.88
C LYS A 183 23.79 -3.89 28.89
N HIS A 184 23.47 -3.42 30.10
CA HIS A 184 24.45 -3.18 31.15
C HIS A 184 24.37 -4.21 32.30
N ASN A 185 23.31 -5.03 32.38
CA ASN A 185 23.17 -6.12 33.35
C ASN A 185 23.26 -7.53 32.76
N LEU A 186 23.38 -7.67 31.44
CA LEU A 186 23.68 -8.97 30.84
C LEU A 186 25.19 -9.18 30.88
N ASP A 187 25.63 -10.20 31.61
CA ASP A 187 27.00 -10.66 31.59
C ASP A 187 27.45 -10.95 30.16
N ALA A 188 28.72 -10.63 29.86
CA ALA A 188 29.30 -10.82 28.53
C ALA A 188 29.10 -12.25 28.00
N GLU A 189 29.11 -13.22 28.91
CA GLU A 189 28.90 -14.64 28.62
C GLU A 189 27.49 -14.95 28.08
N VAL A 190 26.44 -14.31 28.62
CA VAL A 190 25.06 -14.51 28.15
C VAL A 190 24.86 -13.87 26.77
N VAL A 191 25.50 -12.72 26.54
CA VAL A 191 25.47 -12.04 25.23
C VAL A 191 26.15 -12.88 24.16
N ASP A 192 27.28 -13.51 24.48
CA ASP A 192 27.98 -14.38 23.53
C ASP A 192 27.23 -15.69 23.30
N ALA A 193 26.64 -16.30 24.34
CA ALA A 193 25.79 -17.48 24.18
C ALA A 193 24.57 -17.22 23.27
N LEU A 194 23.94 -16.04 23.35
CA LEU A 194 22.84 -15.65 22.47
C LEU A 194 23.30 -15.41 21.02
N LYS A 195 24.51 -14.88 20.81
CA LYS A 195 25.10 -14.76 19.45
C LYS A 195 25.40 -16.13 18.85
N ASP A 196 25.93 -17.05 19.65
CA ASP A 196 26.25 -18.41 19.22
C ASP A 196 24.97 -19.18 18.86
N LEU A 197 23.91 -19.05 19.66
CA LEU A 197 22.61 -19.63 19.36
C LEU A 197 22.03 -19.06 18.05
N ARG A 198 22.16 -17.75 17.84
CA ARG A 198 21.72 -17.11 16.58
C ARG A 198 22.50 -17.64 15.38
N LYS A 199 23.81 -17.85 15.54
CA LYS A 199 24.67 -18.40 14.49
C LYS A 199 24.30 -19.84 14.17
N GLN A 200 24.10 -20.68 15.19
CA GLN A 200 23.64 -22.07 15.04
C GLN A 200 22.27 -22.17 14.37
N LEU A 201 21.32 -21.28 14.71
CA LEU A 201 20.01 -21.24 14.06
C LEU A 201 20.14 -20.86 12.59
N SER A 202 20.97 -19.87 12.25
CA SER A 202 21.21 -19.49 10.85
C SER A 202 21.92 -20.60 10.04
N GLU A 203 22.84 -21.33 10.67
CA GLU A 203 23.53 -22.47 10.05
C GLU A 203 22.60 -23.68 9.88
N ASN A 204 21.68 -23.91 10.82
CA ASN A 204 20.65 -24.95 10.73
C ASN A 204 19.59 -24.64 9.67
N GLU A 205 19.18 -23.39 9.50
CA GLU A 205 18.27 -22.98 8.42
C GLU A 205 18.93 -23.20 7.05
N LEU A 206 20.23 -22.89 6.90
CA LEU A 206 20.99 -23.18 5.68
C LEU A 206 21.16 -24.68 5.42
N ASN A 207 21.35 -25.50 6.46
CA ASN A 207 21.42 -26.96 6.34
C ASN A 207 20.05 -27.59 6.01
N PHE A 208 18.94 -27.01 6.47
CA PHE A 208 17.59 -27.48 6.12
C PHE A 208 17.24 -27.23 4.65
N ILE A 209 17.74 -26.13 4.07
CA ILE A 209 17.49 -25.77 2.67
C ILE A 209 18.39 -26.55 1.71
N THR A 210 19.58 -26.97 2.15
CA THR A 210 20.61 -27.60 1.30
C THR A 210 20.64 -29.13 1.38
N ASN A 211 19.92 -29.76 2.32
CA ASN A 211 19.93 -31.21 2.48
C ASN A 211 18.78 -31.90 1.69
N PRO A 212 19.07 -32.66 0.62
CA PRO A 212 18.05 -33.27 -0.24
C PRO A 212 17.25 -34.41 0.42
N VAL A 213 17.64 -34.87 1.62
CA VAL A 213 16.96 -35.97 2.33
C VAL A 213 15.68 -35.51 3.05
N SER A 214 15.58 -34.25 3.49
CA SER A 214 14.42 -33.73 4.22
C SER A 214 13.21 -33.38 3.35
N LYS A 215 13.32 -33.46 2.01
CA LYS A 215 12.21 -33.19 1.07
C LYS A 215 11.14 -34.29 1.00
N LYS A 216 11.31 -35.43 1.68
CA LYS A 216 10.45 -36.62 1.49
C LYS A 216 9.25 -36.75 2.44
N VAL A 217 9.03 -35.79 3.35
CA VAL A 217 7.94 -35.86 4.36
C VAL A 217 6.71 -35.00 4.03
N LEU A 218 6.68 -34.27 2.90
CA LEU A 218 5.55 -33.37 2.56
C LEU A 218 4.82 -33.73 1.24
N LEU A 219 4.80 -35.01 0.83
CA LEU A 219 4.01 -35.45 -0.33
C LEU A 219 3.06 -36.62 -0.06
N HIS A 220 2.79 -36.95 1.20
CA HIS A 220 1.70 -37.86 1.55
C HIS A 220 1.14 -37.45 2.90
N GLU A 221 0.14 -36.56 2.86
CA GLU A 221 -1.09 -36.57 3.67
C GLU A 221 -2.07 -35.55 3.10
#